data_AF-A0A938YP68-F1
#
_entry.id   AF-A0A938YP68-F1
#
_cell.length_a   1.000
_cell.length_b   1.000
_cell.length_c   1.000
_cell.angle_alpha   90.00
_cell.angle_beta   90.00
_cell.angle_gamma   90.00
#
_symmetry.space_group_name_H-M   'P 1'
#
loop_
_entity.id
_entity.type
_entity.pdbx_description
1 polymer ?
#
loop_
_entity_poly.entity_id
_entity_poly.type
_entity_poly.pdbx_seq_one_letter_code
_entity_poly.pdbx_strand_id
1 'polypeptide(L)'
;DVNGFYSATFTPPVPGKYTVYVTFAGTESYWPSTAVTAINVESAPEPTAAPTPTPAPMTDTYVLGIGAGSIIAIIAIGIVIILMLRKR
;
A
#
# COMPACT_ATOMS: atom_id res chain seq x y z
N ASP A 1 7.15 -39.42 -5.79
CA ASP A 1 8.04 -38.67 -6.69
C ASP A 1 9.27 -39.52 -6.98
N VAL A 2 9.83 -39.43 -8.19
CA VAL A 2 11.02 -40.18 -8.63
C VAL A 2 12.27 -39.81 -7.82
N ASN A 3 12.30 -38.62 -7.22
CA ASN A 3 13.42 -38.14 -6.39
C ASN A 3 13.30 -38.48 -4.90
N GLY A 4 12.23 -39.18 -4.48
CA GLY A 4 11.98 -39.48 -3.07
C GLY A 4 11.61 -38.26 -2.21
N PHE A 5 11.27 -37.13 -2.83
CA PHE A 5 10.84 -35.92 -2.13
C PHE A 5 9.31 -35.81 -2.12
N TYR A 6 8.75 -35.47 -0.97
CA TYR A 6 7.32 -35.24 -0.79
C TYR A 6 7.12 -33.90 -0.09
N SER A 7 6.13 -33.14 -0.55
CA SER A 7 5.78 -31.85 0.02
C SER A 7 4.29 -31.79 0.33
N ALA A 8 3.97 -31.02 1.37
CA ALA A 8 2.61 -30.68 1.74
C ALA A 8 2.59 -29.22 2.20
N THR A 9 1.50 -28.52 1.90
CA THR A 9 1.26 -27.17 2.39
C THR A 9 0.24 -27.22 3.50
N PHE A 10 0.48 -26.47 4.57
CA PHE A 10 -0.50 -26.28 5.64
C PHE A 10 -0.49 -24.83 6.09
N THR A 11 -1.63 -24.36 6.57
CA THR A 11 -1.75 -23.05 7.23
C THR A 11 -1.79 -23.28 8.74
N PRO A 12 -0.79 -22.81 9.50
CA PRO A 12 -0.79 -22.97 10.95
C PRO A 12 -1.93 -22.15 11.58
N PRO A 13 -2.74 -22.74 12.47
CA PRO A 13 -3.84 -22.01 13.15
C PRO A 13 -3.33 -20.94 14.12
N VAL A 14 -2.13 -21.12 14.69
CA VAL A 14 -1.47 -20.16 15.60
C VAL A 14 0.06 -20.19 15.41
N PRO A 15 0.78 -19.11 15.75
CA PRO A 15 2.23 -19.14 15.85
C PRO A 15 2.71 -20.12 16.92
N GLY A 16 3.92 -20.66 16.76
CA GLY A 16 4.57 -21.52 17.74
C GLY A 16 5.36 -22.67 17.13
N LYS A 17 5.81 -23.57 18.01
CA LYS A 17 6.53 -24.78 17.62
C LYS A 17 5.55 -25.86 17.14
N TYR A 18 5.76 -26.35 15.93
CA TYR A 18 5.06 -27.50 15.38
C TYR A 18 6.02 -28.67 15.24
N THR A 19 5.60 -29.86 15.68
CA THR A 19 6.30 -31.11 15.40
C THR A 19 5.66 -31.75 14.19
N VAL A 20 6.44 -32.02 13.16
CA VAL A 20 6.02 -32.64 11.91
C VAL A 20 6.34 -34.12 11.98
N TYR A 21 5.31 -34.95 11.84
CA TYR A 21 5.42 -36.40 11.74
C TYR A 21 5.15 -36.82 10.30
N VAL A 22 6.09 -37.51 9.68
CA VAL A 22 5.92 -38.10 8.35
C VAL A 22 5.97 -39.61 8.52
N THR A 23 4.87 -40.28 8.16
CA THR A 23 4.77 -41.74 8.23
C THR A 23 4.65 -42.31 6.82
N PHE A 24 5.54 -43.24 6.50
CA PHE A 24 5.43 -44.09 5.34
C PHE A 24 4.85 -45.42 5.80
N ALA A 25 3.65 -45.77 5.33
CA ALA A 25 2.94 -46.98 5.74
C ALA A 25 3.61 -48.30 5.26
N GLY A 26 4.66 -48.21 4.43
CA GLY A 26 5.23 -49.35 3.75
C GLY A 26 4.52 -49.64 2.43
N THR A 27 5.18 -50.45 1.60
CA THR A 27 4.60 -51.09 0.41
C THR A 27 5.01 -52.56 0.43
N GLU A 28 4.52 -53.37 -0.52
CA GLU A 28 4.85 -54.80 -0.59
C GLU A 28 6.37 -55.09 -0.48
N SER A 29 7.19 -54.21 -1.04
CA SER A 29 8.66 -54.37 -1.07
C SER A 29 9.42 -53.50 -0.06
N TYR A 30 8.75 -52.64 0.71
CA TYR A 30 9.41 -51.70 1.63
C TYR A 30 8.72 -51.64 3.00
N TRP A 31 9.51 -51.76 4.06
CA TRP A 31 9.01 -51.67 5.43
C TRP A 31 8.43 -50.28 5.75
N PRO A 32 7.43 -50.20 6.63
CA PRO A 32 6.94 -48.94 7.16
C PRO A 32 8.06 -48.17 7.88
N SER A 33 8.01 -46.85 7.82
CA SER A 33 8.98 -45.98 8.48
C SER A 33 8.36 -44.66 8.93
N THR A 34 9.03 -43.95 9.82
CA THR A 34 8.58 -42.64 10.32
C THR A 34 9.77 -41.71 10.51
N ALA A 35 9.58 -40.43 10.18
CA ALA A 35 10.53 -39.37 10.43
C ALA A 35 9.83 -38.24 11.21
N VAL A 36 10.58 -37.61 12.12
CA VAL A 36 10.07 -36.53 12.98
C VAL A 36 11.01 -35.34 12.88
N THR A 37 10.45 -34.15 12.67
CA THR A 37 11.18 -32.88 12.71
C THR A 37 10.35 -31.81 13.40
N ALA A 38 10.93 -30.64 13.68
CA ALA A 38 10.24 -29.52 14.27
C ALA A 38 10.50 -28.24 13.48
N ILE A 39 9.47 -27.39 13.40
CA ILE A 39 9.53 -26.06 12.80
C ILE A 39 8.99 -25.05 13.80
N ASN A 40 9.50 -23.82 13.76
CA ASN A 40 8.95 -22.69 14.48
C ASN A 40 8.19 -21.80 13.49
N VAL A 41 6.91 -21.57 13.75
CA VAL A 41 6.07 -20.66 12.97
C VAL A 41 5.97 -19.35 13.73
N GLU A 42 6.37 -18.26 13.10
CA GLU A 42 6.29 -16.92 13.66
C GLU A 42 5.06 -16.18 13.12
N SER A 43 4.58 -15.20 13.88
CA SER A 43 3.58 -14.26 13.37
C SER A 43 4.14 -13.52 12.17
N ALA A 44 3.30 -13.31 11.15
CA ALA A 44 3.66 -12.39 10.09
C ALA A 44 3.93 -10.99 10.67
N PRO A 45 4.95 -10.26 10.18
CA PRO A 45 5.17 -8.88 10.60
C PRO A 45 3.94 -8.04 10.27
N GLU A 46 3.66 -7.03 11.10
CA GLU A 46 2.59 -6.08 10.78
C GLU A 46 2.89 -5.39 9.44
N PRO A 47 1.86 -5.22 8.58
CA PRO A 47 2.04 -4.47 7.35
C PRO A 47 2.44 -3.03 7.67
N THR A 48 3.46 -2.53 6.98
CA THR A 48 3.85 -1.12 7.07
C THR A 48 2.67 -0.22 6.69
N ALA A 49 2.42 0.83 7.47
CA ALA A 49 1.39 1.81 7.14
C ALA A 49 1.63 2.41 5.75
N ALA A 50 0.54 2.65 5.01
CA ALA A 50 0.62 3.37 3.74
C ALA A 50 1.21 4.78 3.96
N PRO A 51 1.94 5.33 2.97
CA PRO A 51 2.47 6.69 3.08
C PRO A 51 1.32 7.69 3.25
N THR A 52 1.57 8.72 4.07
CA THR A 52 0.66 9.86 4.20
C THR A 52 0.45 10.52 2.83
N PRO A 53 -0.79 10.88 2.45
CA PRO A 53 -1.01 11.60 1.20
C PRO A 53 -0.23 12.91 1.17
N THR A 54 0.28 13.27 -0.01
CA THR A 54 0.90 14.59 -0.23
C THR A 54 -0.13 15.68 0.02
N PRO A 55 0.21 16.76 0.77
CA PRO A 55 -0.68 17.90 0.94
C PRO A 55 -1.10 18.46 -0.42
N ALA A 56 -2.39 18.81 -0.56
CA ALA A 56 -2.89 19.43 -1.78
C ALA A 56 -2.15 20.75 -2.05
N PRO A 57 -1.77 21.05 -3.31
CA PRO A 57 -1.10 22.30 -3.63
C PRO A 57 -2.07 23.48 -3.46
N MET A 58 -1.57 24.61 -2.98
CA MET A 58 -2.36 25.85 -2.82
C MET A 58 -2.62 26.60 -4.14
N THR A 59 -2.33 25.98 -5.29
CA THR A 59 -2.47 26.57 -6.62
C THR A 59 -3.87 27.12 -6.87
N ASP A 60 -4.91 26.41 -6.43
CA ASP A 60 -6.30 26.83 -6.65
C ASP A 60 -6.59 28.17 -5.94
N THR A 61 -6.08 28.33 -4.72
CA THR A 61 -6.21 29.57 -3.94
C THR A 61 -5.45 30.72 -4.60
N TYR A 62 -4.24 30.47 -5.12
CA TYR A 62 -3.45 31.49 -5.82
C TYR A 62 -4.10 31.91 -7.14
N VAL A 63 -4.60 30.95 -7.93
CA VAL A 63 -5.28 31.22 -9.20
C VAL A 63 -6.55 32.03 -8.97
N LEU A 64 -7.34 31.68 -7.96
CA LEU A 64 -8.56 32.41 -7.62
C LEU A 64 -8.26 33.82 -7.09
N GLY A 65 -7.22 33.97 -6.25
CA GLY A 65 -6.78 35.26 -5.74
C GLY A 65 -6.24 36.19 -6.83
N ILE A 66 -5.37 35.70 -7.71
CA ILE A 66 -4.82 36.47 -8.84
C ILE A 66 -5.93 36.78 -9.85
N GLY A 67 -6.80 35.82 -10.14
CA GLY A 67 -7.95 36.00 -11.04
C GLY A 67 -8.89 37.10 -10.55
N ALA A 68 -9.34 37.03 -9.29
CA ALA A 68 -10.21 38.06 -8.72
C ALA A 68 -9.50 39.42 -8.65
N GLY A 69 -8.25 39.46 -8.19
CA GLY A 69 -7.47 40.69 -8.07
C GLY A 69 -7.23 41.40 -9.40
N SER A 70 -6.93 40.63 -10.46
CA SER A 70 -6.72 41.18 -11.81
C SER A 70 -7.99 41.77 -12.41
N ILE A 71 -9.15 41.11 -12.23
CA ILE A 71 -10.45 41.65 -12.69
C ILE A 71 -10.75 42.99 -12.01
N ILE A 72 -10.58 43.05 -10.67
CA ILE A 72 -10.81 44.29 -9.91
C ILE A 72 -9.88 45.40 -10.39
N ALA A 73 -8.59 45.10 -10.60
CA ALA A 73 -7.62 46.07 -11.08
C ALA A 73 -7.99 46.61 -12.48
N ILE A 74 -8.40 45.75 -13.41
CA ILE A 74 -8.83 46.14 -14.76
C ILE A 74 -10.05 47.07 -14.70
N ILE A 75 -11.05 46.73 -13.89
CA ILE A 75 -12.25 47.56 -13.72
C ILE A 75 -11.88 48.93 -13.14
N ALA A 76 -11.05 48.96 -12.09
CA ALA A 76 -10.59 50.20 -11.47
C ALA A 76 -9.84 51.09 -12.47
N ILE A 77 -8.90 50.53 -13.23
CA ILE A 77 -8.16 51.26 -14.27
C ILE A 77 -9.11 51.78 -15.35
N GLY A 78 -10.06 50.96 -15.82
CA GLY A 78 -11.05 51.36 -16.81
C GLY A 78 -11.91 52.54 -16.33
N ILE A 79 -12.40 52.50 -15.09
CA ILE A 79 -13.16 53.59 -14.48
C ILE A 79 -12.32 54.86 -14.39
N VAL A 80 -11.06 54.76 -13.94
CA VAL A 80 -10.15 55.91 -13.85
C VAL A 80 -9.93 56.55 -15.22
N ILE A 81 -9.69 55.75 -16.26
CA ILE A 81 -9.51 56.25 -17.63
C ILE A 81 -10.77 56.96 -18.12
N ILE A 82 -11.95 56.36 -17.94
CA ILE A 82 -13.23 56.98 -18.33
C ILE A 82 -13.46 58.30 -17.61
N LEU A 83 -13.17 58.38 -16.32
CA LEU A 83 -13.30 59.61 -15.53
C LEU A 83 -12.33 60.70 -16.01
N MET A 84 -11.09 60.34 -16.37
CA MET A 84 -10.12 61.29 -16.94
C MET A 84 -10.55 61.79 -18.32
N LEU A 85 -11.20 60.94 -19.13
CA LEU A 85 -11.73 61.32 -20.45
C LEU A 85 -12.98 62.20 -20.37
N ARG A 86 -13.89 61.99 -19.39
CA ARG A 86 -15.07 62.85 -19.16
C ARG A 86 -14.76 64.23 -18.59
N LYS A 87 -13.56 64.41 -18.02
CA LYS A 87 -13.14 65.67 -17.39
C LYS A 87 -12.43 66.64 -18.36
N ARG A 88 -12.13 66.18 -19.57
CA ARG A 88 -11.73 67.01 -20.72
C ARG A 88 -12.95 67.42 -21.51
#